data_AF-A0A1F7GA00-F1
#
_entry.id   AF-A0A1F7GA00-F1
#
_cell.length_a   1.000
_cell.length_b   1.000
_cell.length_c   1.000
_cell.angle_alpha   90.00
_cell.angle_beta   90.00
_cell.angle_gamma   90.00
#
_symmetry.space_group_name_H-M   'P 1'
#
loop_
_entity.id
_entity.type
_entity.pdbx_description
1 polymer ?
#
loop_
_entity_poly.entity_id
_entity_poly.type
_entity_poly.pdbx_seq_one_letter_code
_entity_poly.pdbx_strand_id
1 'polypeptide(L)'
;MIHEILLSEAARYFRHKPIYPGEDKSIEPVPYLRLPFTKDGLDHAQLRSGQLGIGRKEHYCVSEGWYYSTRVRKVVPFGHGAVDFELPYGHPVVAPCDGYAMSSYHSFPLVDRKGNVKVKNGIRQQFGIGYFVQIYNPEQNRFVQLGHLSNIADNIPFSMPVKNGASWVATGHILTPADMMVGNNSNVEFVKIGEQIGFVGYSGLADEEDYIAGYERPYVINPNTPSWSIPHIHMDEFQRNYTNGKKDWRRDPYDIYMQDHHYPTHYNKLSMGKNPLFLTDSSDRPYFA
;
A
#
# COMPACT_ATOMS: atom_id res chain seq x y z
N MET A 1 -15.19 14.84 19.96
CA MET A 1 -15.44 16.03 19.11
C MET A 1 -14.75 15.99 17.74
N ILE A 2 -13.44 16.26 17.56
CA ILE A 2 -12.82 16.20 16.20
C ILE A 2 -12.82 14.76 15.62
N HIS A 3 -12.67 13.74 16.48
CA HIS A 3 -12.65 12.35 16.05
C HIS A 3 -14.02 11.83 15.55
N GLU A 4 -15.13 12.35 16.11
CA GLU A 4 -16.49 11.97 15.72
C GLU A 4 -16.95 12.66 14.42
N ILE A 5 -16.48 13.88 14.16
CA ILE A 5 -16.83 14.63 12.95
C ILE A 5 -16.20 13.97 11.70
N LEU A 6 -14.95 13.53 11.79
CA LEU A 6 -14.28 12.81 10.69
C LEU A 6 -14.86 11.41 10.42
N LEU A 7 -15.35 10.72 11.46
CA LEU A 7 -16.09 9.46 11.29
C LEU A 7 -17.44 9.73 10.59
N SER A 8 -18.11 10.85 10.89
CA SER A 8 -19.45 11.14 10.35
C SER A 8 -19.50 11.50 8.87
N GLU A 9 -18.49 12.21 8.34
CA GLU A 9 -18.45 12.58 6.92
C GLU A 9 -18.00 11.43 6.04
N ALA A 10 -17.01 10.64 6.47
CA ALA A 10 -16.61 9.43 5.76
C ALA A 10 -17.76 8.40 5.75
N ALA A 11 -18.43 8.20 6.91
CA ALA A 11 -19.55 7.26 7.04
C ALA A 11 -20.78 7.60 6.18
N ARG A 12 -20.97 8.86 5.79
CA ARG A 12 -22.12 9.31 4.99
C ARG A 12 -22.08 8.82 3.54
N TYR A 13 -20.93 8.30 3.12
CA TYR A 13 -20.57 8.05 1.74
C TYR A 13 -20.21 6.59 1.46
N PHE A 14 -20.21 5.73 2.48
CA PHE A 14 -20.04 4.29 2.33
C PHE A 14 -21.37 3.61 2.02
N ARG A 15 -21.37 2.67 1.07
CA ARG A 15 -22.54 1.80 0.78
C ARG A 15 -22.87 0.86 1.95
N HIS A 16 -21.96 0.72 2.92
CA HIS A 16 -22.11 -0.13 4.11
C HIS A 16 -21.72 0.64 5.38
N LYS A 17 -22.40 0.34 6.50
CA LYS A 17 -22.00 0.87 7.81
C LYS A 17 -20.66 0.21 8.19
N PRO A 18 -19.66 0.97 8.68
CA PRO A 18 -18.41 0.39 9.17
C PRO A 18 -18.70 -0.77 10.14
N ILE A 19 -17.96 -1.87 10.00
CA ILE A 19 -18.12 -3.03 10.89
C ILE A 19 -17.31 -2.76 12.16
N TYR A 20 -18.00 -2.85 13.30
CA TYR A 20 -17.36 -2.63 14.60
C TYR A 20 -16.86 -3.96 15.21
N PRO A 21 -15.75 -3.93 15.97
CA PRO A 21 -15.21 -5.10 16.64
C PRO A 21 -16.21 -5.70 17.62
N GLY A 22 -16.33 -7.02 17.63
CA GLY A 22 -17.30 -7.74 18.46
C GLY A 22 -18.70 -7.82 17.83
N GLU A 23 -18.93 -7.20 16.68
CA GLU A 23 -20.07 -7.55 15.85
C GLU A 23 -19.78 -8.89 15.15
N ASP A 24 -20.52 -9.94 15.48
CA ASP A 24 -20.48 -11.23 14.78
C ASP A 24 -21.18 -11.09 13.42
N LYS A 25 -20.57 -10.31 12.53
CA LYS A 25 -21.05 -10.01 11.19
C LYS A 25 -20.00 -10.45 10.20
N SER A 26 -20.47 -11.14 9.17
CA SER A 26 -19.64 -11.47 8.02
C SER A 26 -19.27 -10.21 7.25
N ILE A 27 -17.98 -10.03 6.93
CA ILE A 27 -17.55 -8.99 5.99
C ILE A 27 -17.82 -9.48 4.57
N GLU A 28 -18.63 -8.77 3.79
CA GLU A 28 -18.89 -9.16 2.41
C GLU A 28 -17.58 -9.16 1.59
N PRO A 29 -17.25 -10.25 0.88
CA PRO A 29 -16.05 -10.28 0.05
C PRO A 29 -16.10 -9.23 -1.06
N VAL A 30 -14.91 -8.77 -1.39
CA VAL A 30 -14.62 -8.04 -2.62
C VAL A 30 -14.10 -9.04 -3.66
N PRO A 31 -14.96 -9.70 -4.45
CA PRO A 31 -14.57 -10.90 -5.22
C PRO A 31 -13.44 -10.70 -6.24
N TYR A 32 -13.08 -9.46 -6.56
CA TYR A 32 -12.04 -9.12 -7.52
C TYR A 32 -10.64 -8.86 -6.90
N LEU A 33 -10.53 -8.72 -5.57
CA LEU A 33 -9.26 -8.42 -4.89
C LEU A 33 -8.66 -9.66 -4.23
N ARG A 34 -7.34 -9.81 -4.32
CA ARG A 34 -6.49 -10.79 -3.62
C ARG A 34 -5.40 -10.08 -2.80
N LEU A 35 -4.72 -10.80 -1.90
CA LEU A 35 -3.57 -10.22 -1.21
C LEU A 35 -2.44 -9.98 -2.22
N PRO A 36 -1.68 -8.90 -2.07
CA PRO A 36 -0.61 -8.56 -3.00
C PRO A 36 0.68 -9.35 -2.73
N PHE A 37 0.59 -10.54 -2.14
CA PHE A 37 1.70 -11.43 -1.81
C PHE A 37 1.20 -12.87 -1.76
N THR A 38 2.09 -13.84 -1.98
CA THR A 38 1.74 -15.27 -2.03
C THR A 38 2.20 -16.02 -0.79
N LYS A 39 1.62 -17.19 -0.55
CA LYS A 39 2.08 -18.13 0.49
C LYS A 39 3.55 -18.49 0.30
N ASP A 40 3.95 -18.82 -0.92
CA ASP A 40 5.32 -19.20 -1.25
C ASP A 40 6.31 -18.05 -0.96
N GLY A 41 5.89 -16.80 -1.21
CA GLY A 41 6.67 -15.62 -0.83
C GLY A 41 6.91 -15.56 0.68
N LEU A 42 5.89 -15.87 1.48
CA LEU A 42 5.98 -15.79 2.95
C LEU A 42 6.94 -16.85 3.48
N ASP A 43 6.88 -18.06 2.92
CA ASP A 43 7.75 -19.18 3.27
C ASP A 43 9.20 -18.91 2.87
N HIS A 44 9.44 -18.32 1.70
CA HIS A 44 10.79 -17.99 1.23
C HIS A 44 11.44 -16.85 2.01
N ALA A 45 10.67 -15.85 2.43
CA ALA A 45 11.19 -14.74 3.21
C ALA A 45 11.69 -15.18 4.61
N GLN A 46 11.12 -16.25 5.17
CA GLN A 46 11.60 -16.84 6.43
C GLN A 46 13.06 -17.32 6.35
N LEU A 47 13.49 -17.84 5.20
CA LEU A 47 14.86 -18.33 4.99
C LEU A 47 15.88 -17.18 4.89
N ARG A 48 15.51 -16.06 4.26
CA ARG A 48 16.42 -14.89 4.08
C ARG A 48 16.52 -14.00 5.32
N SER A 49 15.42 -13.79 6.05
CA SER A 49 15.43 -13.01 7.30
C SER A 49 16.35 -13.63 8.36
N GLY A 50 16.38 -14.97 8.42
CA GLY A 50 17.32 -15.72 9.27
C GLY A 50 18.80 -15.50 8.89
N GLN A 51 19.11 -15.22 7.62
CA GLN A 51 20.46 -14.93 7.15
C GLN A 51 20.89 -13.48 7.41
N LEU A 52 19.94 -12.54 7.46
CA LEU A 52 20.21 -11.10 7.65
C LEU A 52 20.17 -10.64 9.12
N GLY A 53 19.85 -11.54 10.07
CA GLY A 53 19.79 -11.20 11.50
C GLY A 53 18.65 -10.24 11.88
N ILE A 54 17.73 -9.97 10.95
CA ILE A 54 16.51 -9.21 11.19
C ILE A 54 15.53 -10.21 11.80
N GLY A 55 15.08 -9.98 13.04
CA GLY A 55 14.31 -10.93 13.83
C GLY A 55 13.20 -11.63 13.04
N ARG A 56 12.98 -12.92 13.31
CA ARG A 56 11.92 -13.74 12.71
C ARG A 56 10.57 -13.12 13.04
N LYS A 57 9.99 -12.34 12.12
CA LYS A 57 8.54 -12.17 12.10
C LYS A 57 8.01 -13.24 11.18
N GLU A 58 7.48 -14.27 11.82
CA GLU A 58 7.02 -15.52 11.20
C GLU A 58 5.79 -15.31 10.30
N HIS A 59 5.16 -14.13 10.37
CA HIS A 59 3.79 -13.88 9.92
C HIS A 59 3.67 -12.55 9.17
N TYR A 60 2.79 -12.50 8.18
CA TYR A 60 2.28 -11.22 7.68
C TYR A 60 1.36 -10.62 8.73
N CYS A 61 1.42 -9.32 8.94
CA CYS A 61 0.56 -8.64 9.91
C CYS A 61 0.05 -7.35 9.29
N VAL A 62 -1.23 -7.05 9.49
CA VAL A 62 -1.73 -5.69 9.26
C VAL A 62 -1.07 -4.80 10.32
N SER A 63 -0.05 -4.06 9.93
CA SER A 63 0.74 -3.23 10.83
C SER A 63 0.11 -1.86 11.06
N GLU A 64 -0.69 -1.39 10.10
CA GLU A 64 -1.51 -0.17 10.21
C GLU A 64 -2.83 -0.39 9.46
N GLY A 65 -3.95 -0.01 10.07
CA GLY A 65 -5.28 -0.05 9.44
C GLY A 65 -5.62 1.26 8.74
N TRP A 66 -6.87 1.41 8.27
CA TRP A 66 -7.39 2.63 7.65
C TRP A 66 -7.04 3.92 8.40
N TYR A 67 -6.96 3.82 9.72
CA TYR A 67 -6.40 4.84 10.59
C TYR A 67 -5.05 4.40 11.15
N TYR A 68 -4.07 5.31 11.09
CA TYR A 68 -2.82 5.12 11.82
C TYR A 68 -3.06 4.86 13.32
N SER A 69 -2.29 3.93 13.84
CA SER A 69 -2.07 3.67 15.26
C SER A 69 -1.66 4.95 15.98
N THR A 70 -1.92 4.99 17.29
CA THR A 70 -1.49 6.12 18.14
C THR A 70 0.02 6.32 18.14
N ARG A 71 0.80 5.26 17.86
CA ARG A 71 2.26 5.34 17.70
C ARG A 71 2.64 6.13 16.45
N VAL A 72 2.09 5.78 15.29
CA VAL A 72 2.44 6.45 14.01
C VAL A 72 1.88 7.86 13.94
N ARG A 73 0.71 8.13 14.53
CA ARG A 73 0.14 9.49 14.61
C ARG A 73 1.04 10.53 15.27
N LYS A 74 2.00 10.12 16.12
CA LYS A 74 3.01 11.02 16.72
C LYS A 74 4.05 11.48 15.69
N VAL A 75 4.27 10.70 14.63
CA VAL A 75 5.22 10.98 13.55
C VAL A 75 4.49 11.66 12.38
N VAL A 76 3.37 11.08 11.94
CA VAL A 76 2.58 11.50 10.79
C VAL A 76 1.21 11.98 11.27
N PRO A 77 0.90 13.29 11.19
CA PRO A 77 -0.37 13.82 11.68
C PRO A 77 -1.54 13.65 10.70
N PHE A 78 -1.31 13.09 9.52
CA PHE A 78 -2.30 12.92 8.46
C PHE A 78 -3.08 11.60 8.60
N GLY A 79 -4.21 11.49 7.89
CA GLY A 79 -4.92 10.20 7.77
C GLY A 79 -4.11 9.18 6.97
N HIS A 80 -4.31 7.89 7.26
CA HIS A 80 -3.66 6.79 6.53
C HIS A 80 -4.44 6.48 5.26
N GLY A 81 -5.73 6.10 5.38
CA GLY A 81 -6.63 5.88 4.26
C GLY A 81 -6.20 4.73 3.36
N ALA A 82 -5.60 3.70 3.97
CA ALA A 82 -5.01 2.52 3.36
C ALA A 82 -4.81 1.44 4.44
N VAL A 83 -4.33 0.27 4.04
CA VAL A 83 -3.93 -0.82 4.96
C VAL A 83 -2.46 -1.15 4.69
N ASP A 84 -1.66 -1.23 5.76
CA ASP A 84 -0.25 -1.60 5.67
C ASP A 84 -0.06 -3.05 6.08
N PHE A 85 0.62 -3.82 5.23
CA PHE A 85 1.01 -5.19 5.50
C PHE A 85 2.52 -5.26 5.77
N GLU A 86 2.90 -5.51 7.02
CA GLU A 86 4.30 -5.74 7.36
C GLU A 86 4.77 -7.05 6.71
N LEU A 87 5.81 -6.94 5.90
CA LEU A 87 6.41 -8.03 5.15
C LEU A 87 7.93 -7.85 5.10
N PRO A 88 8.72 -8.93 4.99
CA PRO A 88 10.17 -8.79 4.89
C PRO A 88 10.60 -8.04 3.63
N TYR A 89 11.69 -7.28 3.75
CA TYR A 89 12.29 -6.59 2.61
C TYR A 89 12.61 -7.55 1.46
N GLY A 90 12.33 -7.15 0.23
CA GLY A 90 12.59 -7.94 -0.97
C GLY A 90 11.63 -9.11 -1.18
N HIS A 91 10.56 -9.21 -0.41
CA HIS A 91 9.50 -10.19 -0.63
C HIS A 91 8.74 -9.87 -1.94
N PRO A 92 8.40 -10.87 -2.79
CA PRO A 92 7.69 -10.62 -4.04
C PRO A 92 6.28 -10.05 -3.83
N VAL A 93 5.96 -8.98 -4.55
CA VAL A 93 4.63 -8.36 -4.57
C VAL A 93 3.94 -8.75 -5.85
N VAL A 94 2.69 -9.20 -5.75
CA VAL A 94 1.88 -9.62 -6.89
C VAL A 94 0.65 -8.74 -7.08
N ALA A 95 0.12 -8.71 -8.30
CA ALA A 95 -1.09 -7.98 -8.64
C ALA A 95 -2.30 -8.57 -7.87
N PRO A 96 -3.01 -7.75 -7.08
CA PRO A 96 -4.16 -8.18 -6.30
C PRO A 96 -5.44 -8.29 -7.15
N CYS A 97 -5.42 -7.78 -8.38
CA CYS A 97 -6.53 -7.88 -9.33
C CYS A 97 -6.01 -7.80 -10.76
N ASP A 98 -6.83 -8.26 -11.70
CA ASP A 98 -6.63 -8.00 -13.12
C ASP A 98 -6.78 -6.50 -13.40
N GLY A 99 -5.97 -5.95 -14.29
CA GLY A 99 -6.12 -4.56 -14.71
C GLY A 99 -4.91 -3.94 -15.39
N TYR A 100 -5.01 -2.64 -15.67
CA TYR A 100 -3.94 -1.85 -16.28
C TYR A 100 -3.03 -1.26 -15.19
N ALA A 101 -1.82 -1.79 -15.10
CA ALA A 101 -0.78 -1.40 -14.17
C ALA A 101 0.07 -0.23 -14.72
N MET A 102 0.43 0.69 -13.84
CA MET A 102 1.37 1.78 -14.08
C MET A 102 2.19 1.99 -12.81
N SER A 103 3.34 2.64 -12.94
CA SER A 103 4.18 2.93 -11.78
C SER A 103 4.85 4.28 -11.84
N SER A 104 5.16 4.83 -10.67
CA SER A 104 5.96 6.04 -10.52
C SER A 104 6.54 6.07 -9.10
N TYR A 105 7.06 7.23 -8.70
CA TYR A 105 7.64 7.47 -7.39
C TYR A 105 7.13 8.79 -6.82
N HIS A 106 6.85 8.84 -5.51
CA HIS A 106 6.45 10.07 -4.84
C HIS A 106 6.93 10.13 -3.38
N SER A 107 7.60 11.22 -3.02
CA SER A 107 8.04 11.49 -1.66
C SER A 107 8.10 12.99 -1.37
N PHE A 108 8.02 13.32 -0.09
CA PHE A 108 8.22 14.68 0.42
C PHE A 108 8.73 14.64 1.86
N PRO A 109 9.53 15.62 2.29
CA PRO A 109 10.00 15.67 3.67
C PRO A 109 8.84 15.97 4.62
N LEU A 110 8.78 15.28 5.76
CA LEU A 110 7.94 15.69 6.86
C LEU A 110 8.56 16.89 7.56
N VAL A 111 7.81 17.99 7.64
CA VAL A 111 8.25 19.22 8.29
C VAL A 111 7.54 19.43 9.63
N ASP A 112 8.21 20.08 10.56
CA ASP A 112 7.63 20.55 11.81
C ASP A 112 6.77 21.82 11.60
N ARG A 113 6.18 22.35 12.67
CA ARG A 113 5.36 23.57 12.61
C ARG A 113 6.14 24.83 12.19
N LYS A 114 7.47 24.79 12.23
CA LYS A 114 8.37 25.88 11.82
C LYS A 114 8.88 25.67 10.39
N GLY A 115 8.47 24.61 9.70
CA GLY A 115 8.89 24.29 8.35
C GLY A 115 10.23 23.54 8.26
N ASN A 116 10.82 23.12 9.38
CA ASN A 116 12.08 22.36 9.36
C ASN A 116 11.82 20.87 9.12
N VAL A 117 12.68 20.21 8.36
CA VAL A 117 12.64 18.75 8.19
C VAL A 117 12.75 18.07 9.55
N LYS A 118 11.79 17.19 9.86
CA LYS A 118 11.80 16.39 11.08
C LYS A 118 12.93 15.35 10.99
N VAL A 119 13.74 15.30 12.03
CA VAL A 119 14.80 14.29 12.19
C VAL A 119 14.55 13.55 13.50
N LYS A 120 14.63 12.22 13.48
CA LYS A 120 14.50 11.38 14.67
C LYS A 120 15.59 10.32 14.65
N ASN A 121 16.38 10.24 15.72
CA ASN A 121 17.53 9.32 15.82
C ASN A 121 18.52 9.46 14.65
N GLY A 122 18.75 10.69 14.18
CA GLY A 122 19.61 10.96 13.02
C GLY A 122 18.95 10.76 11.66
N ILE A 123 17.76 10.15 11.59
CA ILE A 123 17.05 9.82 10.34
C ILE A 123 16.06 10.94 9.97
N ARG A 124 16.20 11.50 8.77
CA ARG A 124 15.23 12.42 8.18
C ARG A 124 13.92 11.68 7.92
N GLN A 125 12.83 12.29 8.36
CA GLN A 125 11.51 11.70 8.21
C GLN A 125 10.96 12.12 6.84
N GLN A 126 10.88 11.17 5.91
CA GLN A 126 10.16 11.36 4.65
C GLN A 126 8.75 10.80 4.75
N PHE A 127 7.84 11.31 3.93
CA PHE A 127 6.53 10.75 3.74
C PHE A 127 6.17 10.77 2.27
N GLY A 128 5.48 9.74 1.82
CA GLY A 128 5.17 9.55 0.43
C GLY A 128 4.73 8.12 0.22
N ILE A 129 4.52 7.76 -1.03
CA ILE A 129 4.25 6.37 -1.39
C ILE A 129 5.58 5.68 -1.76
N GLY A 130 6.62 6.45 -2.10
CA GLY A 130 7.84 5.94 -2.68
C GLY A 130 7.58 5.33 -4.05
N TYR A 131 8.32 4.27 -4.41
CA TYR A 131 8.01 3.44 -5.57
C TYR A 131 6.66 2.78 -5.37
N PHE A 132 5.78 2.93 -6.35
CA PHE A 132 4.45 2.35 -6.30
C PHE A 132 4.01 1.81 -7.65
N VAL A 133 3.16 0.79 -7.58
CA VAL A 133 2.38 0.30 -8.72
C VAL A 133 0.92 0.59 -8.44
N GLN A 134 0.22 1.11 -9.43
CA GLN A 134 -1.21 1.34 -9.41
C GLN A 134 -1.88 0.55 -10.54
N ILE A 135 -2.93 -0.21 -10.21
CA ILE A 135 -3.66 -1.07 -11.13
C ILE A 135 -5.09 -0.56 -11.25
N TYR A 136 -5.52 -0.25 -12.47
CA TYR A 136 -6.91 0.05 -12.80
C TYR A 136 -7.65 -1.22 -13.20
N ASN A 137 -8.64 -1.63 -12.42
CA ASN A 137 -9.57 -2.67 -12.79
C ASN A 137 -10.79 -2.04 -13.52
N PRO A 138 -10.95 -2.26 -14.83
CA PRO A 138 -12.02 -1.64 -15.61
C PRO A 138 -13.40 -2.20 -15.28
N GLU A 139 -13.50 -3.47 -14.91
CA GLU A 139 -14.78 -4.12 -14.58
C GLU A 139 -15.43 -3.51 -13.34
N GLN A 140 -14.60 -3.19 -12.35
CA GLN A 140 -15.04 -2.60 -11.08
C GLN A 140 -14.98 -1.08 -11.10
N ASN A 141 -14.33 -0.51 -12.11
CA ASN A 141 -13.98 0.89 -12.18
C ASN A 141 -13.28 1.39 -10.90
N ARG A 142 -12.26 0.65 -10.48
CA ARG A 142 -11.50 0.94 -9.26
C ARG A 142 -10.01 0.81 -9.49
N PHE A 143 -9.27 1.49 -8.62
CA PHE A 143 -7.83 1.49 -8.57
C PHE A 143 -7.38 0.80 -7.29
N VAL A 144 -6.31 0.02 -7.41
CA VAL A 144 -5.52 -0.45 -6.27
C VAL A 144 -4.13 0.11 -6.42
N GLN A 145 -3.58 0.73 -5.37
CA GLN A 145 -2.22 1.23 -5.36
C GLN A 145 -1.43 0.54 -4.26
N LEU A 146 -0.27 0.02 -4.62
CA LEU A 146 0.67 -0.69 -3.76
C LEU A 146 1.95 0.13 -3.68
N GLY A 147 2.24 0.65 -2.49
CA GLY A 147 3.36 1.55 -2.22
C GLY A 147 4.50 0.89 -1.46
N HIS A 148 5.52 1.71 -1.20
CA HIS A 148 6.74 1.39 -0.46
C HIS A 148 7.56 0.25 -1.08
N LEU A 149 7.52 0.09 -2.40
CA LEU A 149 8.26 -0.96 -3.06
C LEU A 149 9.77 -0.70 -3.01
N SER A 150 10.59 -1.75 -2.91
CA SER A 150 12.04 -1.63 -3.07
C SER A 150 12.45 -1.60 -4.54
N ASN A 151 11.64 -2.21 -5.40
CA ASN A 151 11.81 -2.29 -6.85
C ASN A 151 10.46 -2.58 -7.53
N ILE A 152 10.36 -2.26 -8.81
CA ILE A 152 9.21 -2.49 -9.69
C ILE A 152 9.63 -3.47 -10.80
N ALA A 153 8.78 -4.45 -11.09
CA ALA A 153 9.06 -5.47 -12.11
C ALA A 153 9.27 -4.85 -13.51
N ASP A 154 10.15 -5.46 -14.31
CA ASP A 154 10.64 -4.89 -15.57
C ASP A 154 9.55 -4.67 -16.62
N ASN A 155 8.50 -5.48 -16.60
CA ASN A 155 7.36 -5.35 -17.52
C ASN A 155 6.42 -4.20 -17.15
N ILE A 156 6.48 -3.67 -15.91
CA ILE A 156 5.61 -2.57 -15.50
C ILE A 156 6.22 -1.23 -15.95
N PRO A 157 5.48 -0.40 -16.72
CA PRO A 157 5.96 0.91 -17.15
C PRO A 157 6.18 1.84 -15.97
N PHE A 158 7.30 2.58 -15.98
CA PHE A 158 7.69 3.51 -14.93
C PHE A 158 7.74 4.95 -15.46
N SER A 159 6.89 5.80 -14.90
CA SER A 159 6.84 7.23 -15.21
C SER A 159 7.77 8.01 -14.28
N MET A 160 8.74 8.72 -14.86
CA MET A 160 9.76 9.45 -14.12
C MET A 160 9.17 10.56 -13.25
N PRO A 161 9.38 10.56 -11.92
CA PRO A 161 8.95 11.67 -11.08
C PRO A 161 9.71 12.95 -11.41
N VAL A 162 9.09 14.09 -11.12
CA VAL A 162 9.70 15.41 -11.27
C VAL A 162 10.05 15.96 -9.89
N LYS A 163 11.27 16.50 -9.74
CA LYS A 163 11.70 17.15 -8.51
C LYS A 163 11.00 18.50 -8.37
N ASN A 164 10.36 18.74 -7.23
CA ASN A 164 9.74 20.00 -6.85
C ASN A 164 10.25 20.41 -5.46
N GLY A 165 11.28 21.25 -5.42
CA GLY A 165 12.00 21.58 -4.20
C GLY A 165 12.67 20.34 -3.60
N ALA A 166 12.32 20.02 -2.35
CA ALA A 166 12.81 18.82 -1.66
C ALA A 166 11.91 17.59 -1.87
N SER A 167 10.85 17.71 -2.67
CA SER A 167 9.88 16.65 -2.92
C SER A 167 10.04 16.06 -4.32
N TRP A 168 9.60 14.83 -4.48
CA TRP A 168 9.45 14.16 -5.76
C TRP A 168 7.97 13.96 -6.06
N VAL A 169 7.53 14.49 -7.19
CA VAL A 169 6.13 14.42 -7.63
C VAL A 169 6.00 13.38 -8.73
N ALA A 170 5.15 12.38 -8.51
CA ALA A 170 4.87 11.35 -9.51
C ALA A 170 4.31 11.96 -10.81
N THR A 171 4.64 11.34 -11.94
CA THR A 171 4.09 11.69 -13.26
C THR A 171 3.42 10.46 -13.87
N GLY A 172 2.66 10.62 -14.95
CA GLY A 172 2.00 9.51 -15.66
C GLY A 172 0.98 8.69 -14.85
N HIS A 173 0.81 8.98 -13.56
CA HIS A 173 -0.04 8.26 -12.63
C HIS A 173 -1.51 8.74 -12.65
N ILE A 174 -1.76 9.89 -13.26
CA ILE A 174 -3.08 10.54 -13.41
C ILE A 174 -3.55 10.34 -14.85
N LEU A 175 -3.76 9.09 -15.25
CA LEU A 175 -4.47 8.79 -16.49
C LEU A 175 -5.96 8.62 -16.19
N THR A 176 -6.81 9.00 -17.14
CA THR A 176 -8.23 8.65 -17.06
C THR A 176 -8.43 7.18 -17.40
N PRO A 177 -9.53 6.54 -16.97
CA PRO A 177 -9.90 5.21 -17.44
C PRO A 177 -9.88 5.05 -18.96
N ALA A 178 -10.32 6.08 -19.70
CA ALA A 178 -10.30 6.07 -21.16
C ALA A 178 -8.86 5.97 -21.68
N ASP A 179 -7.94 6.77 -21.14
CA ASP A 179 -6.53 6.76 -21.56
C ASP A 179 -5.83 5.41 -21.28
N MET A 180 -6.21 4.72 -20.20
CA MET A 180 -5.63 3.41 -19.85
C MET A 180 -6.11 2.28 -20.78
N MET A 181 -7.32 2.40 -21.33
CA MET A 181 -7.93 1.37 -22.18
C MET A 181 -7.63 1.57 -23.68
N VAL A 182 -6.97 2.66 -24.08
CA VAL A 182 -6.47 2.81 -25.45
C VAL A 182 -5.34 1.81 -25.67
N GLY A 183 -5.55 0.84 -26.57
CA GLY A 183 -4.70 -0.34 -26.76
C GLY A 183 -3.27 -0.12 -27.28
N ASN A 184 -2.63 1.02 -26.97
CA ASN A 184 -1.23 1.35 -27.27
C ASN A 184 -0.65 2.42 -26.30
N ASN A 185 -1.21 2.59 -25.10
CA ASN A 185 -0.67 3.54 -24.14
C ASN A 185 0.60 2.98 -23.48
N SER A 186 1.77 3.52 -23.82
CA SER A 186 3.08 3.06 -23.33
C SER A 186 3.29 3.24 -21.82
N ASN A 187 2.39 3.93 -21.13
CA ASN A 187 2.47 4.16 -19.67
C ASN A 187 1.69 3.11 -18.86
N VAL A 188 1.06 2.13 -19.52
CA VAL A 188 0.33 1.07 -18.85
C VAL A 188 0.66 -0.30 -19.43
N GLU A 189 0.60 -1.32 -18.58
CA GLU A 189 0.70 -2.73 -18.96
C GLU A 189 -0.49 -3.49 -18.36
N PHE A 190 -1.09 -4.43 -19.09
CA PHE A 190 -2.17 -5.24 -18.53
C PHE A 190 -1.57 -6.38 -17.71
N VAL A 191 -1.91 -6.46 -16.42
CA VAL A 191 -1.45 -7.51 -15.51
C VAL A 191 -2.59 -8.44 -15.13
N LYS A 192 -2.24 -9.70 -14.88
CA LYS A 192 -3.15 -10.69 -14.31
C LYS A 192 -2.98 -10.83 -12.82
N ILE A 193 -4.06 -11.16 -12.12
CA ILE A 193 -4.03 -11.45 -10.69
C ILE A 193 -2.97 -12.52 -10.38
N GLY A 194 -2.12 -12.24 -9.38
CA GLY A 194 -0.99 -13.09 -9.00
C GLY A 194 0.30 -12.88 -9.81
N GLU A 195 0.29 -12.05 -10.85
CA GLU A 195 1.50 -11.67 -11.58
C GLU A 195 2.40 -10.79 -10.73
N GLN A 196 3.72 -11.02 -10.74
CA GLN A 196 4.66 -10.24 -9.94
C GLN A 196 4.81 -8.82 -10.50
N ILE A 197 4.68 -7.82 -9.64
CA ILE A 197 4.74 -6.39 -10.01
C ILE A 197 5.89 -5.63 -9.33
N GLY A 198 6.54 -6.24 -8.34
CA GLY A 198 7.65 -5.61 -7.63
C GLY A 198 8.06 -6.38 -6.38
N PHE A 199 8.73 -5.67 -5.47
CA PHE A 199 9.23 -6.25 -4.23
C PHE A 199 8.99 -5.31 -3.06
N VAL A 200 8.76 -5.86 -1.87
CA VAL A 200 8.57 -5.10 -0.62
C VAL A 200 9.81 -4.26 -0.30
N GLY A 201 9.60 -3.04 0.15
CA GLY A 201 10.65 -2.14 0.61
C GLY A 201 10.13 -1.14 1.63
N TYR A 202 10.73 0.05 1.63
CA TYR A 202 10.33 1.19 2.46
C TYR A 202 10.57 2.52 1.72
N SER A 203 10.57 2.50 0.39
CA SER A 203 10.75 3.69 -0.42
C SER A 203 9.76 4.79 -0.03
N GLY A 204 10.17 6.06 -0.13
CA GLY A 204 9.41 7.22 0.31
C GLY A 204 9.44 7.45 1.83
N LEU A 205 10.08 6.55 2.59
CA LEU A 205 10.21 6.61 4.05
C LEU A 205 11.68 6.50 4.52
N ALA A 206 12.62 6.29 3.59
CA ALA A 206 14.05 6.21 3.88
C ALA A 206 14.70 7.59 4.11
N ASP A 207 15.86 7.60 4.75
CA ASP A 207 16.67 8.81 5.04
C ASP A 207 17.33 9.40 3.78
N GLU A 208 17.66 8.54 2.82
CA GLU A 208 18.38 8.92 1.59
C GLU A 208 17.43 9.42 0.49
N GLU A 209 17.98 10.07 -0.54
CA GLU A 209 17.29 10.23 -1.83
C GLU A 209 17.11 8.83 -2.45
N ASP A 210 16.19 8.05 -1.90
CA ASP A 210 15.82 6.70 -2.32
C ASP A 210 15.18 6.66 -3.72
N TYR A 211 15.08 7.83 -4.37
CA TYR A 211 15.07 8.01 -5.80
C TYR A 211 16.26 8.88 -6.25
N ILE A 212 17.10 8.32 -7.12
CA ILE A 212 18.25 9.01 -7.71
C ILE A 212 17.86 9.54 -9.10
N ALA A 213 17.99 10.85 -9.31
CA ALA A 213 17.70 11.49 -10.57
C ALA A 213 18.53 10.90 -11.73
N GLY A 214 17.90 10.68 -12.89
CA GLY A 214 18.60 10.25 -14.11
C GLY A 214 18.67 8.75 -14.34
N TYR A 215 18.11 7.91 -13.46
CA TYR A 215 17.94 6.49 -13.72
C TYR A 215 16.68 6.23 -14.55
N GLU A 216 16.79 5.41 -15.60
CA GLU A 216 15.67 5.04 -16.49
C GLU A 216 14.65 4.07 -15.86
N ARG A 217 15.00 3.49 -14.70
CA ARG A 217 14.13 2.62 -13.88
C ARG A 217 14.39 2.84 -12.38
N PRO A 218 13.48 2.41 -11.50
CA PRO A 218 13.73 2.36 -10.06
C PRO A 218 15.05 1.66 -9.76
N TYR A 219 15.93 2.32 -9.01
CA TYR A 219 17.08 1.65 -8.44
C TYR A 219 16.60 0.78 -7.27
N VAL A 220 17.12 -0.44 -7.16
CA VAL A 220 16.79 -1.32 -6.04
C VAL A 220 17.37 -0.72 -4.77
N ILE A 221 16.51 -0.28 -3.85
CA ILE A 221 16.96 0.34 -2.60
C ILE A 221 17.91 -0.63 -1.85
N ASN A 222 18.93 -0.10 -1.19
CA ASN A 222 19.80 -0.94 -0.37
C ASN A 222 19.03 -1.34 0.90
N PRO A 223 18.90 -2.63 1.26
CA PRO A 223 18.17 -3.04 2.46
C PRO A 223 18.71 -2.42 3.76
N ASN A 224 19.97 -1.96 3.77
CA ASN A 224 20.60 -1.31 4.92
C ASN A 224 20.40 0.22 4.95
N THR A 225 19.73 0.81 3.96
CA THR A 225 19.41 2.24 3.99
C THR A 225 18.53 2.53 5.22
N PRO A 226 18.89 3.50 6.07
CA PRO A 226 18.10 3.83 7.24
C PRO A 226 16.69 4.27 6.84
N SER A 227 15.68 3.72 7.50
CA SER A 227 14.27 4.11 7.36
C SER A 227 13.66 4.30 8.74
N TRP A 228 12.74 5.25 8.86
CA TRP A 228 12.03 5.46 10.11
C TRP A 228 10.83 4.52 10.28
N SER A 229 10.47 3.80 9.20
CA SER A 229 9.49 2.72 9.20
C SER A 229 10.16 1.38 8.84
N ILE A 230 9.47 0.29 9.17
CA ILE A 230 9.86 -1.06 8.78
C ILE A 230 9.41 -1.34 7.34
N PRO A 231 9.98 -2.35 6.65
CA PRO A 231 9.48 -2.74 5.34
C PRO A 231 8.01 -3.21 5.42
N HIS A 232 7.18 -2.75 4.47
CA HIS A 232 5.76 -3.10 4.40
C HIS A 232 5.19 -2.76 3.01
N ILE A 233 3.97 -3.22 2.75
CA ILE A 233 3.17 -2.81 1.59
C ILE A 233 2.03 -1.94 2.06
N HIS A 234 1.97 -0.72 1.52
CA HIS A 234 0.84 0.18 1.68
C HIS A 234 -0.18 -0.06 0.56
N MET A 235 -1.39 -0.51 0.91
CA MET A 235 -2.46 -0.81 -0.04
C MET A 235 -3.63 0.18 0.10
N ASP A 236 -3.84 0.98 -0.93
CA ASP A 236 -4.96 1.93 -1.06
C ASP A 236 -5.89 1.47 -2.19
N GLU A 237 -7.20 1.48 -1.94
CA GLU A 237 -8.22 1.20 -2.95
C GLU A 237 -9.09 2.45 -3.16
N PHE A 238 -9.22 2.90 -4.41
CA PHE A 238 -9.94 4.15 -4.69
C PHE A 238 -10.60 4.19 -6.07
N GLN A 239 -11.38 5.23 -6.32
CA GLN A 239 -11.80 5.64 -7.66
C GLN A 239 -11.06 6.92 -8.07
N ARG A 240 -10.95 7.14 -9.38
CA ARG A 240 -10.48 8.42 -9.92
C ARG A 240 -11.64 9.20 -10.51
N ASN A 241 -11.60 10.50 -10.33
CA ASN A 241 -12.51 11.41 -10.99
C ASN A 241 -12.25 11.40 -12.51
N TYR A 242 -13.29 11.17 -13.32
CA TYR A 242 -13.14 11.06 -14.78
C TYR A 242 -12.72 12.36 -15.48
N THR A 243 -12.94 13.52 -14.86
CA THR A 243 -12.62 14.82 -15.46
C THR A 243 -11.18 15.23 -15.23
N ASN A 244 -10.63 15.00 -14.03
CA ASN A 244 -9.31 15.51 -13.65
C ASN A 244 -8.34 14.40 -13.19
N GLY A 245 -8.78 13.15 -13.21
CA GLY A 245 -8.01 11.98 -12.82
C GLY A 245 -7.63 11.93 -11.33
N LYS A 246 -7.99 12.91 -10.49
CA LYS A 246 -7.62 12.90 -9.06
C LYS A 246 -8.26 11.72 -8.34
N LYS A 247 -7.59 11.24 -7.29
CA LYS A 247 -8.20 10.27 -6.35
C LYS A 247 -9.44 10.90 -5.73
N ASP A 248 -10.53 10.14 -5.73
CA ASP A 248 -11.81 10.53 -5.16
C ASP A 248 -12.17 9.54 -4.03
N TRP A 249 -13.13 8.66 -4.26
CA TRP A 249 -13.67 7.70 -3.30
C TRP A 249 -12.66 6.62 -2.93
N ARG A 250 -12.11 6.70 -1.73
CA ARG A 250 -11.29 5.64 -1.13
C ARG A 250 -12.15 4.62 -0.38
N ARG A 251 -11.72 3.37 -0.36
CA ARG A 251 -12.35 2.29 0.39
C ARG A 251 -11.30 1.50 1.13
N ASP A 252 -11.62 1.10 2.36
CA ASP A 252 -10.82 0.11 3.06
C ASP A 252 -10.99 -1.25 2.35
N PRO A 253 -9.92 -1.91 1.89
CA PRO A 253 -10.01 -3.23 1.24
C PRO A 253 -10.74 -4.29 2.08
N TYR A 254 -10.79 -4.13 3.41
CA TYR A 254 -11.52 -5.00 4.34
C TYR A 254 -12.89 -4.45 4.78
N ASP A 255 -13.27 -3.23 4.39
CA ASP A 255 -14.51 -2.56 4.83
C ASP A 255 -14.61 -2.36 6.37
N ILE A 256 -13.46 -2.32 7.08
CA ILE A 256 -13.39 -2.20 8.55
C ILE A 256 -13.30 -0.74 9.01
N TYR A 257 -12.51 0.09 8.32
CA TYR A 257 -12.30 1.52 8.59
C TYR A 257 -11.77 1.83 10.00
N MET A 258 -10.82 1.04 10.50
CA MET A 258 -10.28 1.21 11.85
C MET A 258 -8.76 1.18 11.94
N GLN A 259 -8.22 1.16 13.16
CA GLN A 259 -6.80 0.91 13.44
C GLN A 259 -6.46 -0.58 13.29
N ASP A 260 -5.18 -0.87 13.13
CA ASP A 260 -4.53 -2.18 12.99
C ASP A 260 -5.15 -3.33 13.81
N HIS A 261 -5.34 -3.16 15.11
CA HIS A 261 -5.81 -4.20 16.03
C HIS A 261 -7.24 -4.71 15.78
N HIS A 262 -7.97 -4.10 14.85
CA HIS A 262 -9.31 -4.54 14.45
C HIS A 262 -9.32 -5.42 13.20
N TYR A 263 -8.20 -5.51 12.48
CA TYR A 263 -8.11 -6.32 11.27
C TYR A 263 -7.92 -7.80 11.61
N PRO A 264 -8.21 -8.70 10.66
CA PRO A 264 -8.01 -10.12 10.85
C PRO A 264 -6.57 -10.46 11.23
N THR A 265 -6.42 -11.23 12.31
CA THR A 265 -5.16 -11.86 12.75
C THR A 265 -5.44 -13.33 13.07
N HIS A 266 -4.42 -14.13 13.38
CA HIS A 266 -4.64 -15.48 13.92
C HIS A 266 -5.44 -15.51 15.22
N TYR A 267 -5.33 -14.49 16.06
CA TYR A 267 -6.06 -14.40 17.33
C TYR A 267 -7.44 -13.74 17.19
N ASN A 268 -7.63 -12.91 16.16
CA ASN A 268 -8.88 -12.21 15.87
C ASN A 268 -9.33 -12.54 14.45
N LYS A 269 -9.96 -13.71 14.26
CA LYS A 269 -10.48 -14.13 12.96
C LYS A 269 -11.87 -13.52 12.76
N LEU A 270 -11.98 -12.55 11.87
CA LEU A 270 -13.27 -12.08 11.37
C LEU A 270 -13.75 -13.05 10.30
N SER A 271 -15.00 -13.48 10.40
CA SER A 271 -15.63 -14.23 9.32
C SER A 271 -15.85 -13.29 8.14
N MET A 272 -15.26 -13.63 7.00
CA MET A 272 -15.68 -13.03 5.74
C MET A 272 -16.94 -13.77 5.26
N GLY A 273 -17.74 -13.18 4.38
CA GLY A 273 -18.96 -13.79 3.82
C GLY A 273 -18.72 -15.11 3.09
N LYS A 274 -19.66 -15.53 2.24
CA LYS A 274 -19.63 -16.86 1.60
C LYS A 274 -18.33 -17.19 0.85
N ASN A 275 -17.59 -16.18 0.41
CA ASN A 275 -16.23 -16.31 -0.09
C ASN A 275 -15.33 -15.44 0.80
N PRO A 276 -14.24 -15.94 1.36
CA PRO A 276 -13.33 -15.08 2.09
C PRO A 276 -12.45 -14.24 1.17
N LEU A 277 -12.32 -12.95 1.44
CA LEU A 277 -11.34 -12.13 0.74
C LEU A 277 -9.92 -12.55 1.16
N PHE A 278 -9.65 -12.48 2.47
CA PHE A 278 -8.34 -12.73 3.09
C PHE A 278 -8.57 -13.39 4.46
N LEU A 279 -8.40 -14.71 4.59
CA LEU A 279 -8.39 -15.39 5.90
C LEU A 279 -6.96 -15.68 6.35
N THR A 280 -6.75 -16.05 7.61
CA THR A 280 -5.54 -16.75 8.07
C THR A 280 -5.84 -18.23 8.31
N ASP A 281 -4.96 -19.13 7.86
CA ASP A 281 -5.04 -20.55 8.19
C ASP A 281 -4.66 -20.80 9.67
N SER A 282 -4.59 -22.08 10.08
CA SER A 282 -4.18 -22.45 11.45
C SER A 282 -2.69 -22.17 11.73
N SER A 283 -1.91 -21.79 10.73
CA SER A 283 -0.48 -21.54 10.79
C SER A 283 -0.14 -20.05 10.63
N ASP A 284 -1.14 -19.16 10.80
CA ASP A 284 -1.02 -17.69 10.70
C ASP A 284 -0.51 -17.22 9.32
N ARG A 285 -0.77 -18.03 8.29
CA ARG A 285 -0.53 -17.68 6.89
C ARG A 285 -1.83 -17.26 6.24
N PRO A 286 -1.79 -16.40 5.22
CA PRO A 286 -3.01 -16.03 4.54
C PRO A 286 -3.59 -17.26 3.86
N TYR A 287 -4.84 -17.52 4.15
CA TYR A 287 -5.69 -18.44 3.45
C TYR A 287 -6.25 -17.71 2.24
N PHE A 288 -5.63 -18.00 1.10
CA PHE A 288 -6.07 -17.61 -0.23
C PHE A 288 -7.23 -18.55 -0.58
N ALA A 289 -8.47 -18.05 -0.47
CA ALA A 289 -9.67 -18.84 -0.77
C ALA A 289 -9.71 -19.32 -2.23
#